data_AF-A0A928FSF1-F1
#
_entry.id   AF-A0A928FSF1-F1
#
_cell.length_a   1.000
_cell.length_b   1.000
_cell.length_c   1.000
_cell.angle_alpha   90.00
_cell.angle_beta   90.00
_cell.angle_gamma   90.00
#
_symmetry.space_group_name_H-M   'P 1'
#
loop_
_entity.id
_entity.type
_entity.pdbx_description
1 polymer ?
#
loop_
_entity_poly.entity_id
_entity_poly.type
_entity_poly.pdbx_seq_one_letter_code
_entity_poly.pdbx_strand_id
1 'polypeptide(L)'
;MLKIGEFAKICNVSAQTLRFYDAEGVLCADFVDRESGYRYYEPEKINTYRRITMLKDMGFSLDEIKLILLANGEDNKKRYEEKISELTKQMEALKENIERLRALCGAVPNGIPKENHILFRTEFKDDPKAIGRWILCGQLSCEADLETVSPSCTPTFETIFFLPGGGIYWNFCWTKGVFYRHSSKYNVLLPNEYKIFEKNGETYMTLRWISDECLSDSADSVPLLYKQADNNRYTDEDTRIGVDDVSMPLIPDDEVVGKWDACDIAYDVNNYTLPEKPLDPQNYWIRELRIYDRGLCYKVFGTSKIQLFYTKGAIIDKSERVAEHYFIRQINGDDYLFLEHKSGDYKYKKEILVHYVFKRRKEDKK
;
A
#
# COMPACT_ATOMS: atom_id res chain seq x y z
N MET A 1 23.81 3.79 48.20
CA MET A 1 24.57 3.85 46.93
C MET A 1 24.54 2.48 46.28
N LEU A 2 24.47 2.42 44.96
CA LEU A 2 24.40 1.20 44.15
C LEU A 2 25.79 0.89 43.59
N LYS A 3 26.21 -0.39 43.61
CA LYS A 3 27.43 -0.81 42.89
C LYS A 3 27.22 -0.66 41.39
N ILE A 4 28.29 -0.42 40.63
CA ILE A 4 28.22 -0.27 39.17
C ILE A 4 27.43 -1.39 38.47
N GLY A 5 27.52 -2.63 38.94
CA GLY A 5 26.78 -3.76 38.38
C GLY A 5 25.27 -3.72 38.66
N GLU A 6 24.86 -3.20 39.83
CA GLU A 6 23.45 -3.02 40.20
C GLU A 6 22.84 -1.84 39.46
N PHE A 7 23.58 -0.72 39.38
CA PHE A 7 23.18 0.46 38.61
C PHE A 7 23.06 0.13 37.11
N ALA A 8 24.02 -0.63 36.56
CA ALA A 8 24.00 -1.14 35.19
C ALA A 8 22.73 -1.96 34.88
N LYS A 9 22.34 -2.85 35.78
CA LYS A 9 21.11 -3.67 35.63
C LYS A 9 19.86 -2.80 35.63
N ILE A 10 19.75 -1.83 36.55
CA ILE A 10 18.58 -0.94 36.64
C ILE A 10 18.47 -0.04 35.40
N CYS A 11 19.60 0.45 34.90
CA CYS A 11 19.68 1.29 33.72
C CYS A 11 19.68 0.50 32.39
N ASN A 12 19.59 -0.83 32.45
CA ASN A 12 19.67 -1.74 31.31
C ASN A 12 20.86 -1.48 30.37
N VAL A 13 22.05 -1.34 30.96
CA VAL A 13 23.29 -1.03 30.23
C VAL A 13 24.44 -1.87 30.74
N SER A 14 25.50 -2.01 29.95
CA SER A 14 26.71 -2.68 30.42
C SER A 14 27.46 -1.82 31.45
N ALA A 15 28.10 -2.48 32.43
CA ALA A 15 29.01 -1.80 33.36
C ALA A 15 30.20 -1.14 32.63
N GLN A 16 30.58 -1.63 31.45
CA GLN A 16 31.61 -1.01 30.62
C GLN A 16 31.17 0.35 30.08
N THR A 17 29.91 0.49 29.66
CA THR A 17 29.35 1.77 29.19
C THR A 17 29.33 2.81 30.30
N LEU A 18 29.01 2.41 31.55
CA LEU A 18 29.07 3.33 32.69
C LEU A 18 30.50 3.76 33.02
N ARG A 19 31.49 2.85 32.91
CA ARG A 19 32.91 3.21 33.03
C ARG A 19 33.35 4.19 31.95
N PHE A 20 32.84 4.03 30.73
CA PHE A 20 33.08 4.97 29.64
C PHE A 20 32.47 6.34 29.94
N TYR A 21 31.20 6.42 30.37
CA TYR A 21 30.58 7.70 30.74
C TYR A 21 31.21 8.40 31.94
N ASP A 22 31.76 7.63 32.87
CA ASP A 22 32.57 8.13 33.98
C ASP A 22 33.90 8.72 33.47
N ALA A 23 34.59 8.04 32.55
CA ALA A 23 35.84 8.51 31.94
C ALA A 23 35.65 9.79 31.10
N GLU A 24 34.56 9.87 30.32
CA GLU A 24 34.18 11.07 29.55
C GLU A 24 33.63 12.20 30.46
N GLY A 25 33.37 11.90 31.73
CA GLY A 25 32.85 12.84 32.72
C GLY A 25 31.42 13.31 32.45
N VAL A 26 30.62 12.48 31.78
CA VAL A 26 29.19 12.74 31.49
C VAL A 26 28.30 12.15 32.58
N LEU A 27 28.72 11.03 33.17
CA LEU A 27 28.07 10.42 34.33
C LEU A 27 29.12 9.83 35.27
N CYS A 28 29.67 10.68 36.14
CA CYS A 28 30.69 10.27 37.09
C CYS A 28 30.10 9.36 38.19
N ALA A 29 30.91 8.47 38.75
CA ALA A 29 30.58 7.80 40.01
C ALA A 29 30.55 8.82 41.16
N ASP A 30 29.67 8.61 42.14
CA ASP A 30 29.62 9.44 43.36
C ASP A 30 30.74 9.06 44.33
N PHE A 31 31.15 7.79 44.30
CA PHE A 31 32.26 7.30 45.10
C PHE A 31 33.03 6.21 44.35
N VAL A 32 34.36 6.28 44.46
CA VAL A 32 35.28 5.26 43.96
C VAL A 32 36.11 4.76 45.13
N ASP A 33 35.99 3.47 45.41
CA ASP A 33 36.75 2.80 46.46
C ASP A 33 38.23 2.73 46.09
N ARG A 34 39.10 3.24 46.97
CA ARG A 34 40.54 3.41 46.69
C ARG A 34 41.34 2.11 46.72
N GLU A 35 40.86 1.09 47.44
CA GLU A 35 41.56 -0.19 47.57
C GLU A 35 41.17 -1.16 46.46
N SER A 36 39.89 -1.17 46.08
CA SER A 36 39.31 -2.13 45.14
C SER A 36 38.99 -1.55 43.76
N GLY A 37 38.98 -0.22 43.61
CA GLY A 37 38.64 0.46 42.36
C GLY A 37 37.15 0.39 41.98
N TYR A 38 36.30 -0.11 42.89
CA TYR A 38 34.86 -0.23 42.65
C TYR A 38 34.17 1.13 42.64
N ARG A 39 33.22 1.29 41.71
CA ARG A 39 32.42 2.50 41.52
C ARG A 39 31.03 2.35 42.11
N TYR A 40 30.57 3.42 42.75
CA TYR A 40 29.28 3.51 43.40
C TYR A 40 28.52 4.74 42.91
N TYR A 41 27.22 4.57 42.67
CA TYR A 41 26.33 5.60 42.16
C TYR A 41 25.15 5.81 43.10
N GLU A 42 24.73 7.04 43.29
CA GLU A 42 23.48 7.37 43.98
C GLU A 42 22.27 7.00 43.11
N PRO A 43 21.17 6.46 43.69
CA PRO A 43 19.95 6.15 42.94
C PRO A 43 19.40 7.32 42.12
N GLU A 44 19.59 8.55 42.58
CA GLU A 44 19.17 9.80 41.94
C GLU A 44 19.78 9.96 40.54
N LYS A 45 20.99 9.40 40.31
CA LYS A 45 21.66 9.41 39.00
C LYS A 45 20.98 8.55 37.95
N ILE A 46 20.01 7.72 38.32
CA ILE A 46 19.16 7.01 37.34
C ILE A 46 18.43 8.03 36.45
N ASN A 47 17.94 9.13 37.01
CA ASN A 47 17.26 10.17 36.24
C ASN A 47 18.23 10.92 35.32
N THR A 48 19.44 11.18 35.80
CA THR A 48 20.53 11.76 34.99
C THR A 48 20.89 10.85 33.83
N TYR A 49 21.03 9.54 34.08
CA TYR A 49 21.26 8.55 33.03
C TYR A 49 20.14 8.52 31.99
N ARG A 50 18.87 8.50 32.41
CA ARG A 50 17.72 8.55 31.49
C ARG A 50 17.75 9.80 30.60
N ARG A 51 18.11 10.96 31.17
CA ARG A 51 18.24 12.21 30.43
C ARG A 51 19.39 12.17 29.42
N ILE A 52 20.53 11.58 29.78
CA ILE A 52 21.67 11.35 28.86
C ILE A 52 21.23 10.49 27.68
N THR A 53 20.55 9.37 27.94
CA THR A 53 20.08 8.45 26.89
C THR A 53 19.11 9.14 25.94
N MET A 54 18.12 9.87 26.48
CA MET A 54 17.16 10.62 25.66
C MET A 54 17.83 11.65 24.74
N LEU A 55 18.80 12.41 25.25
CA LEU A 55 19.54 13.39 24.44
C LEU A 55 20.43 12.71 23.39
N LYS A 56 21.04 11.58 23.74
CA LYS A 56 21.84 10.79 22.81
C LYS A 56 20.97 10.25 21.66
N ASP A 57 19.77 9.76 21.97
CA ASP A 57 18.80 9.28 20.97
C ASP A 57 18.31 10.42 20.04
N MET A 58 18.33 11.66 20.53
CA MET A 58 18.06 12.87 19.75
C MET A 58 19.29 13.37 18.96
N GLY A 59 20.38 12.62 18.96
CA GLY A 59 21.57 12.89 18.16
C GLY A 59 22.56 13.90 18.77
N PHE A 60 22.46 14.20 20.07
CA PHE A 60 23.50 14.96 20.75
C PHE A 60 24.73 14.09 21.05
N SER A 61 25.91 14.66 20.83
CA SER A 61 27.19 14.08 21.23
C SER A 61 27.36 14.12 22.75
N LEU A 62 28.28 13.31 23.28
CA LEU A 62 28.55 13.25 24.72
C LEU A 62 29.05 14.59 25.27
N ASP A 63 29.84 15.34 24.50
CA ASP A 63 30.31 16.67 24.87
C ASP A 63 29.16 17.68 24.96
N GLU A 64 28.23 17.66 24.00
CA GLU A 64 27.04 18.51 24.04
C GLU A 64 26.13 18.16 25.22
N ILE A 65 25.94 16.87 25.49
CA ILE A 65 25.15 16.39 26.62
C ILE A 65 25.76 16.89 27.93
N LYS A 66 27.08 16.84 28.08
CA LYS A 66 27.78 17.36 29.27
C LYS A 66 27.49 18.84 29.48
N LEU A 67 27.55 19.64 28.41
CA LEU A 67 27.21 21.06 28.47
C LEU A 67 25.74 21.28 28.85
N ILE A 68 24.82 20.46 28.31
CA ILE A 68 23.38 20.57 28.57
C ILE A 68 23.03 20.23 30.04
N LEU A 69 23.72 19.26 30.62
CA LEU A 69 23.53 18.87 32.01
C LEU A 69 24.03 19.93 33.00
N LEU A 70 25.02 20.74 32.61
CA LEU A 70 25.63 21.79 33.43
C LEU A 70 24.96 23.16 33.26
N ALA A 71 24.30 23.40 32.12
CA ALA A 71 23.74 24.70 31.76
C ALA A 71 22.34 24.95 32.36
N ASN A 72 21.96 26.23 32.45
CA ASN A 72 20.63 26.66 32.89
C ASN A 72 19.56 26.43 31.79
N GLY A 73 18.29 26.71 32.11
CA GLY A 73 17.17 26.47 31.19
C GLY A 73 17.22 27.28 29.88
N GLU A 74 17.72 28.51 29.91
CA GLU A 74 17.75 29.41 28.75
C GLU A 74 18.86 29.01 27.77
N ASP A 75 20.05 28.69 28.28
CA ASP A 75 21.17 28.20 27.48
C ASP A 75 20.84 26.84 26.83
N ASN A 76 20.10 25.98 27.54
CA ASN A 76 19.63 24.70 27.01
C ASN A 76 18.60 24.89 25.89
N LYS A 77 17.70 25.87 26.03
CA LYS A 77 16.69 26.18 25.00
C LYS A 77 17.36 26.51 23.67
N LYS A 78 18.38 27.37 23.67
CA LYS A 78 19.14 27.72 22.46
C LYS A 78 19.77 26.48 21.81
N ARG A 79 20.38 25.59 22.59
CA ARG A 79 20.98 24.33 22.08
C ARG A 79 19.94 23.40 21.47
N TYR A 80 18.74 23.33 22.06
CA TYR A 80 17.64 22.55 21.50
C TYR A 80 17.12 23.16 20.19
N GLU A 81 16.98 24.47 20.10
CA GLU A 81 16.57 25.17 18.87
C GLU A 81 17.60 24.97 17.74
N GLU A 82 18.89 25.04 18.05
CA GLU A 82 19.97 24.74 17.12
C GLU A 82 19.89 23.28 16.61
N LYS A 83 19.65 22.32 17.52
CA LYS A 83 19.49 20.91 17.14
C LYS A 83 18.25 20.65 16.29
N ILE A 84 17.13 21.29 16.61
CA ILE A 84 15.90 21.23 15.81
C ILE A 84 16.17 21.77 14.40
N SER A 85 16.89 22.89 14.27
CA SER A 85 17.29 23.44 12.97
C SER A 85 18.20 22.50 12.18
N GLU A 86 19.19 21.90 12.85
CA GLU A 86 20.08 20.89 12.25
C GLU A 86 19.28 19.68 11.72
N LEU A 87 18.44 19.09 12.56
CA LEU A 87 17.62 17.93 12.20
C LEU A 87 16.60 18.26 11.10
N THR A 88 16.04 19.47 11.11
CA THR A 88 15.12 19.92 10.06
C THR A 88 15.86 20.03 8.72
N LYS A 89 17.08 20.58 8.70
CA LYS A 89 17.92 20.62 7.48
C LYS A 89 18.30 19.22 7.00
N GLN A 90 18.66 18.32 7.91
CA GLN A 90 18.94 16.92 7.56
C GLN A 90 17.71 16.23 6.99
N MET A 91 16.52 16.46 7.56
CA MET A 91 15.26 15.94 7.04
C MET A 91 14.99 16.45 5.62
N GLU A 92 15.15 17.74 5.36
CA GLU A 92 14.94 18.30 4.01
C GLU A 92 15.98 17.76 3.01
N ALA A 93 17.25 17.64 3.39
CA ALA A 93 18.26 17.02 2.55
C ALA A 93 17.98 15.52 2.28
N LEU A 94 17.49 14.79 3.28
CA LEU A 94 17.07 13.40 3.13
C LEU A 94 15.83 13.28 2.24
N LYS A 95 14.85 14.19 2.37
CA LYS A 95 13.70 14.27 1.44
C LYS A 95 14.17 14.53 0.01
N GLU A 96 15.08 15.47 -0.20
CA GLU A 96 15.64 15.74 -1.53
C GLU A 96 16.38 14.51 -2.08
N ASN A 97 17.17 13.83 -1.25
CA ASN A 97 17.82 12.57 -1.63
C ASN A 97 16.80 11.47 -1.93
N ILE A 98 15.70 11.38 -1.18
CA ILE A 98 14.60 10.47 -1.46
C ILE A 98 13.97 10.81 -2.81
N GLU A 99 13.73 12.09 -3.14
CA GLU A 99 13.21 12.49 -4.45
C GLU A 99 14.20 12.18 -5.59
N ARG A 100 15.50 12.41 -5.38
CA ARG A 100 16.55 12.02 -6.34
C ARG A 100 16.61 10.51 -6.52
N LEU A 101 16.55 9.75 -5.43
CA LEU A 101 16.51 8.28 -5.47
C LEU A 101 15.21 7.77 -6.07
N ARG A 102 14.06 8.41 -5.85
CA ARG A 102 12.79 8.12 -6.53
C ARG A 102 12.90 8.37 -8.03
N ALA A 103 13.55 9.46 -8.44
CA ALA A 103 13.82 9.74 -9.84
C ALA A 103 14.74 8.68 -10.47
N LEU A 104 15.75 8.19 -9.74
CA LEU A 104 16.63 7.09 -10.18
C LEU A 104 15.91 5.72 -10.15
N CYS A 105 15.09 5.46 -9.14
CA CYS A 105 14.19 4.31 -9.04
C CYS A 105 13.02 4.39 -10.02
N GLY A 106 12.86 5.50 -10.76
CA GLY A 106 12.14 5.53 -12.03
C GLY A 106 12.71 4.54 -13.07
N ALA A 107 13.84 3.87 -12.78
CA ALA A 107 14.36 2.72 -13.50
C ALA A 107 14.16 1.34 -12.82
N VAL A 108 13.64 1.25 -11.58
CA VAL A 108 13.28 -0.03 -10.91
C VAL A 108 12.14 0.19 -9.90
N PRO A 109 10.90 -0.30 -10.17
CA PRO A 109 9.74 -0.01 -9.33
C PRO A 109 9.68 -0.92 -8.09
N ASN A 110 9.63 -0.31 -6.91
CA ASN A 110 9.03 -0.91 -5.71
C ASN A 110 8.39 0.18 -4.84
N GLY A 111 7.07 0.08 -4.65
CA GLY A 111 6.29 0.85 -3.68
C GLY A 111 5.58 2.09 -4.24
N ILE A 112 4.33 1.92 -4.67
CA ILE A 112 3.38 3.02 -4.94
C ILE A 112 3.01 3.67 -3.60
N PRO A 113 3.28 4.97 -3.37
CA PRO A 113 2.69 5.69 -2.24
C PRO A 113 1.19 5.86 -2.48
N LYS A 114 0.41 5.71 -1.40
CA LYS A 114 -0.99 6.11 -1.35
C LYS A 114 -1.11 7.62 -1.56
N GLU A 115 -1.38 8.03 -2.78
CA GLU A 115 -2.07 9.26 -3.16
C GLU A 115 -2.25 9.22 -4.68
N ASN A 116 -3.45 9.55 -5.16
CA ASN A 116 -3.87 9.55 -6.56
C ASN A 116 -3.16 10.62 -7.41
N HIS A 117 -1.86 10.82 -7.23
CA HIS A 117 -1.03 11.58 -8.15
C HIS A 117 -0.45 10.61 -9.17
N ILE A 118 -1.31 10.25 -10.13
CA ILE A 118 -0.84 9.92 -11.47
C ILE A 118 0.10 11.06 -11.88
N LEU A 119 1.40 10.78 -11.98
CA LEU A 119 2.39 11.73 -12.47
C LEU A 119 2.10 11.99 -13.94
N PHE A 120 1.16 12.90 -14.21
CA PHE A 120 0.95 13.48 -15.53
C PHE A 120 2.24 14.20 -15.91
N ARG A 121 3.00 13.65 -16.85
CA ARG A 121 4.07 14.42 -17.53
C ARG A 121 3.50 15.44 -18.52
N THR A 122 2.21 15.36 -18.82
CA THR A 122 1.52 16.13 -19.86
C THR A 122 0.37 16.93 -19.25
N GLU A 123 0.27 18.20 -19.59
CA GLU A 123 -0.85 19.06 -19.21
C GLU A 123 -2.17 18.48 -19.73
N PHE A 124 -3.20 18.46 -18.87
CA PHE A 124 -4.52 17.99 -19.26
C PHE A 124 -5.15 18.94 -20.29
N LYS A 125 -5.69 18.36 -21.36
CA LYS A 125 -6.45 19.05 -22.41
C LYS A 125 -7.78 18.34 -22.57
N ASP A 126 -8.86 19.10 -22.49
CA ASP A 126 -10.21 18.55 -22.61
C ASP A 126 -10.56 18.18 -24.07
N ASP A 127 -11.44 17.19 -24.22
CA ASP A 127 -12.00 16.74 -25.50
C ASP A 127 -13.49 16.45 -25.32
N PRO A 128 -14.36 17.46 -25.50
CA PRO A 128 -15.80 17.31 -25.27
C PRO A 128 -16.46 16.21 -26.12
N LYS A 129 -15.88 15.86 -27.28
CA LYS A 129 -16.40 14.78 -28.15
C LYS A 129 -16.10 13.39 -27.59
N ALA A 130 -15.05 13.26 -26.77
CA ALA A 130 -14.65 12.00 -26.17
C ALA A 130 -15.56 11.61 -24.99
N ILE A 131 -16.09 12.60 -24.27
CA ILE A 131 -16.93 12.39 -23.07
C ILE A 131 -18.09 11.43 -23.34
N GLY A 132 -18.24 10.45 -22.46
CA GLY A 132 -19.33 9.48 -22.53
C GLY A 132 -18.86 8.04 -22.46
N ARG A 133 -19.73 7.16 -22.93
CA ARG A 133 -19.54 5.70 -22.91
C ARG A 133 -19.31 5.17 -24.32
N TRP A 134 -18.35 4.28 -24.46
CA TRP A 134 -17.90 3.71 -25.72
C TRP A 134 -17.91 2.19 -25.66
N ILE A 135 -18.44 1.55 -26.70
CA ILE A 135 -18.57 0.09 -26.79
C ILE A 135 -17.64 -0.44 -27.89
N LEU A 136 -16.88 -1.49 -27.58
CA LEU A 136 -15.96 -2.13 -28.51
C LEU A 136 -16.74 -2.80 -29.65
N CYS A 137 -16.41 -2.43 -30.88
CA CYS A 137 -16.92 -3.08 -32.10
C CYS A 137 -16.02 -4.25 -32.53
N GLY A 138 -14.70 -4.15 -32.26
CA GLY A 138 -13.72 -5.17 -32.59
C GLY A 138 -12.35 -4.57 -32.90
N GLN A 139 -11.52 -5.34 -33.61
CA GLN A 139 -10.15 -4.99 -33.95
C GLN A 139 -10.02 -4.72 -35.45
N LEU A 140 -9.30 -3.67 -35.82
CA LEU A 140 -9.07 -3.31 -37.22
C LEU A 140 -7.79 -3.97 -37.75
N SER A 141 -7.78 -4.29 -39.04
CA SER A 141 -6.57 -4.72 -39.75
C SER A 141 -5.53 -3.59 -39.86
N CYS A 142 -5.98 -2.34 -40.05
CA CYS A 142 -5.17 -1.13 -40.07
C CYS A 142 -6.03 0.12 -39.86
N GLU A 143 -5.43 1.28 -39.54
CA GLU A 143 -6.17 2.54 -39.35
C GLU A 143 -6.92 3.03 -40.61
N ALA A 144 -6.51 2.58 -41.80
CA ALA A 144 -7.12 2.99 -43.07
C ALA A 144 -8.33 2.13 -43.47
N ASP A 145 -8.48 0.94 -42.89
CA ASP A 145 -9.54 -0.02 -43.23
C ASP A 145 -10.52 -0.15 -42.07
N LEU A 146 -11.49 0.78 -42.05
CA LEU A 146 -12.55 0.85 -41.05
C LEU A 146 -13.70 -0.14 -41.30
N GLU A 147 -13.60 -1.01 -42.31
CA GLU A 147 -14.67 -1.93 -42.74
C GLU A 147 -14.35 -3.37 -42.37
N THR A 148 -13.07 -3.73 -42.38
CA THR A 148 -12.62 -5.06 -41.97
C THR A 148 -12.36 -5.12 -40.46
N VAL A 149 -13.42 -5.43 -39.70
CA VAL A 149 -13.36 -5.64 -38.25
C VAL A 149 -13.28 -7.14 -37.96
N SER A 150 -12.20 -7.59 -37.31
CA SER A 150 -12.12 -8.96 -36.79
C SER A 150 -12.66 -9.05 -35.37
N PRO A 151 -13.24 -10.20 -34.97
CA PRO A 151 -13.52 -10.49 -33.57
C PRO A 151 -12.24 -10.31 -32.74
N SER A 152 -12.36 -9.61 -31.61
CA SER A 152 -11.25 -9.26 -30.73
C SER A 152 -10.52 -10.50 -30.19
N CYS A 153 -9.20 -10.54 -30.35
CA CYS A 153 -8.31 -11.31 -29.49
C CYS A 153 -7.70 -10.33 -28.46
N THR A 154 -8.02 -10.59 -27.20
CA THR A 154 -7.70 -9.89 -25.94
C THR A 154 -6.40 -9.07 -25.83
N PRO A 155 -6.35 -8.06 -24.91
CA PRO A 155 -7.30 -7.86 -23.78
C PRO A 155 -8.26 -6.68 -23.97
N THR A 156 -9.59 -6.89 -23.94
CA THR A 156 -10.53 -7.06 -22.78
C THR A 156 -11.03 -5.75 -22.14
N PHE A 157 -11.73 -4.89 -22.90
CA PHE A 157 -12.69 -3.91 -22.35
C PHE A 157 -13.83 -3.74 -23.36
N GLU A 158 -14.97 -4.38 -23.12
CA GLU A 158 -16.15 -4.19 -23.98
C GLU A 158 -16.68 -2.77 -23.91
N THR A 159 -16.52 -2.12 -22.75
CA THR A 159 -16.96 -0.76 -22.51
C THR A 159 -15.85 0.06 -21.86
N ILE A 160 -15.64 1.28 -22.35
CA ILE A 160 -14.77 2.29 -21.75
C ILE A 160 -15.50 3.62 -21.62
N PHE A 161 -15.06 4.43 -20.67
CA PHE A 161 -15.61 5.74 -20.35
C PHE A 161 -14.55 6.83 -20.48
N PHE A 162 -14.99 8.01 -20.86
CA PHE A 162 -14.20 9.25 -20.79
C PHE A 162 -14.90 10.17 -19.80
N LEU A 163 -14.39 10.19 -18.56
CA LEU A 163 -14.97 11.01 -17.50
C LEU A 163 -14.59 12.49 -17.67
N PRO A 164 -15.46 13.44 -17.29
CA PRO A 164 -15.17 14.87 -17.35
C PRO A 164 -13.86 15.25 -16.66
N GLY A 165 -13.11 16.19 -17.26
CA GLY A 165 -11.87 16.72 -16.68
C GLY A 165 -10.72 15.72 -16.60
N GLY A 166 -10.73 14.66 -17.42
CA GLY A 166 -9.71 13.62 -17.37
C GLY A 166 -9.85 12.69 -16.16
N GLY A 167 -11.07 12.59 -15.62
CA GLY A 167 -11.38 11.81 -14.42
C GLY A 167 -10.86 10.38 -14.51
N ILE A 168 -10.44 9.86 -13.36
CA ILE A 168 -9.89 8.52 -13.21
C ILE A 168 -11.02 7.56 -12.85
N TYR A 169 -11.07 6.39 -13.49
CA TYR A 169 -11.89 5.26 -13.07
C TYR A 169 -11.12 3.96 -13.28
N TRP A 170 -11.29 3.01 -12.35
CA TRP A 170 -10.50 1.78 -12.30
C TRP A 170 -8.98 2.03 -12.41
N ASN A 171 -8.38 1.81 -13.59
CA ASN A 171 -6.98 2.10 -13.88
C ASN A 171 -6.80 3.02 -15.11
N PHE A 172 -7.87 3.71 -15.53
CA PHE A 172 -7.91 4.54 -16.72
C PHE A 172 -8.01 6.03 -16.39
N CYS A 173 -7.39 6.84 -17.23
CA CYS A 173 -7.61 8.28 -17.30
C CYS A 173 -7.30 8.76 -18.73
N TRP A 174 -7.46 10.05 -19.03
CA TRP A 174 -7.24 10.53 -20.39
C TRP A 174 -6.92 12.02 -20.45
N THR A 175 -6.38 12.43 -21.60
CA THR A 175 -6.26 13.82 -22.06
C THR A 175 -6.52 13.80 -23.57
N LYS A 176 -6.81 14.95 -24.19
CA LYS A 176 -7.13 15.01 -25.62
C LYS A 176 -6.12 14.24 -26.48
N GLY A 177 -6.61 13.23 -27.18
CA GLY A 177 -5.86 12.34 -28.09
C GLY A 177 -5.13 11.17 -27.43
N VAL A 178 -5.11 11.07 -26.08
CA VAL A 178 -4.43 9.99 -25.36
C VAL A 178 -5.30 9.44 -24.23
N PHE A 179 -5.57 8.14 -24.30
CA PHE A 179 -6.23 7.36 -23.25
C PHE A 179 -5.15 6.59 -22.48
N TYR A 180 -5.00 6.89 -21.20
CA TYR A 180 -3.99 6.27 -20.36
C TYR A 180 -4.56 5.05 -19.64
N ARG A 181 -3.75 3.99 -19.61
CA ARG A 181 -3.96 2.82 -18.76
C ARG A 181 -2.82 2.69 -17.78
N HIS A 182 -3.09 2.52 -16.50
CA HIS A 182 -2.07 2.14 -15.52
C HIS A 182 -1.74 0.65 -15.64
N SER A 183 -0.48 0.34 -15.95
CA SER A 183 0.08 -1.00 -15.86
C SER A 183 0.46 -1.29 -14.42
N SER A 184 -0.22 -2.22 -13.75
CA SER A 184 0.18 -2.64 -12.41
C SER A 184 1.49 -3.43 -12.42
N LYS A 185 1.80 -4.12 -13.53
CA LYS A 185 3.03 -4.92 -13.70
C LYS A 185 4.28 -4.05 -13.74
N TYR A 186 4.25 -2.97 -14.53
CA TYR A 186 5.40 -2.07 -14.71
C TYR A 186 5.28 -0.77 -13.90
N ASN A 187 4.14 -0.55 -13.26
CA ASN A 187 3.80 0.66 -12.51
C ASN A 187 3.98 1.95 -13.33
N VAL A 188 3.52 1.94 -14.58
CA VAL A 188 3.59 3.08 -15.50
C VAL A 188 2.22 3.35 -16.12
N LEU A 189 1.99 4.59 -16.54
CA LEU A 189 0.90 4.88 -17.47
C LEU A 189 1.32 4.56 -18.89
N LEU A 190 0.53 3.72 -19.55
CA LEU A 190 0.67 3.41 -20.96
C LEU A 190 -0.22 4.37 -21.76
N PRO A 191 0.36 5.20 -22.64
CA PRO A 191 -0.40 6.08 -23.51
C PRO A 191 -0.97 5.30 -24.68
N ASN A 192 -2.29 5.30 -24.83
CA ASN A 192 -2.99 4.72 -25.97
C ASN A 192 -3.57 5.86 -26.79
N GLU A 193 -3.09 6.03 -28.03
CA GLU A 193 -3.58 7.10 -28.89
C GLU A 193 -5.01 6.79 -29.32
N TYR A 194 -5.88 7.81 -29.26
CA TYR A 194 -7.25 7.69 -29.75
C TYR A 194 -7.59 8.78 -30.78
N LYS A 195 -8.42 8.43 -31.77
CA LYS A 195 -8.93 9.36 -32.78
C LYS A 195 -10.43 9.17 -32.94
N ILE A 196 -11.20 10.26 -32.82
CA ILE A 196 -12.66 10.26 -32.98
C ILE A 196 -13.03 10.71 -34.39
N PHE A 197 -13.99 10.03 -35.00
CA PHE A 197 -14.51 10.34 -36.33
C PHE A 197 -15.99 9.98 -36.45
N GLU A 198 -16.66 10.50 -37.47
CA GLU A 198 -18.08 10.25 -37.74
C GLU A 198 -18.23 9.44 -39.03
N LYS A 199 -19.05 8.40 -39.04
CA LYS A 199 -19.38 7.60 -40.23
C LYS A 199 -20.87 7.24 -40.19
N ASN A 200 -21.59 7.54 -41.26
CA ASN A 200 -23.04 7.27 -41.39
C ASN A 200 -23.91 7.87 -40.26
N GLY A 201 -23.54 9.05 -39.76
CA GLY A 201 -24.27 9.73 -38.67
C GLY A 201 -23.99 9.18 -37.27
N GLU A 202 -23.02 8.26 -37.14
CA GLU A 202 -22.62 7.62 -35.89
C GLU A 202 -21.18 8.00 -35.55
N THR A 203 -20.88 8.15 -34.26
CA THR A 203 -19.55 8.52 -33.77
C THR A 203 -18.74 7.28 -33.41
N TYR A 204 -17.52 7.22 -33.91
CA TYR A 204 -16.58 6.13 -33.67
C TYR A 204 -15.24 6.65 -33.15
N MET A 205 -14.49 5.77 -32.51
CA MET A 205 -13.15 6.04 -32.02
C MET A 205 -12.23 4.88 -32.36
N THR A 206 -11.08 5.17 -32.96
CA THR A 206 -9.96 4.22 -32.96
C THR A 206 -9.15 4.39 -31.69
N LEU A 207 -8.68 3.29 -31.11
CA LEU A 207 -7.83 3.27 -29.92
C LEU A 207 -6.66 2.31 -30.16
N ARG A 208 -5.44 2.83 -30.25
CA ARG A 208 -4.22 2.01 -30.40
C ARG A 208 -3.81 1.47 -29.04
N TRP A 209 -4.24 0.24 -28.75
CA TRP A 209 -4.09 -0.38 -27.44
C TRP A 209 -2.70 -1.00 -27.24
N ILE A 210 -1.99 -0.55 -26.21
CA ILE A 210 -0.71 -1.08 -25.77
C ILE A 210 -0.96 -1.90 -24.51
N SER A 211 -0.85 -3.23 -24.64
CA SER A 211 -0.95 -4.12 -23.50
C SER A 211 0.40 -4.24 -22.76
N ASP A 212 0.42 -4.94 -21.62
CA ASP A 212 1.68 -5.18 -20.89
C ASP A 212 2.62 -6.09 -21.70
N GLU A 213 2.07 -6.97 -22.53
CA GLU A 213 2.80 -7.88 -23.41
C GLU A 213 3.47 -7.15 -24.58
N CYS A 214 2.86 -6.07 -25.08
CA CYS A 214 3.48 -5.22 -26.11
C CYS A 214 4.80 -4.59 -25.65
N LEU A 215 4.99 -4.42 -24.33
CA LEU A 215 6.21 -3.88 -23.75
C LEU A 215 7.35 -4.91 -23.69
N SER A 216 7.03 -6.21 -23.65
CA SER A 216 8.04 -7.28 -23.60
C SER A 216 8.45 -7.78 -24.97
N ASP A 217 7.51 -7.90 -25.92
CA ASP A 217 7.71 -8.73 -27.12
C ASP A 217 7.67 -7.98 -28.45
N SER A 218 7.72 -6.64 -28.45
CA SER A 218 7.68 -5.82 -29.68
C SER A 218 6.46 -6.14 -30.58
N ALA A 219 5.36 -6.62 -29.98
CA ALA A 219 4.15 -6.97 -30.72
C ALA A 219 3.48 -5.70 -31.26
N ASP A 220 3.19 -5.68 -32.56
CA ASP A 220 2.49 -4.57 -33.20
C ASP A 220 1.09 -4.40 -32.59
N SER A 221 0.84 -3.22 -32.03
CA SER A 221 -0.49 -2.81 -31.59
C SER A 221 -1.34 -2.47 -32.80
N VAL A 222 -2.36 -3.29 -33.06
CA VAL A 222 -3.42 -2.98 -34.04
C VAL A 222 -4.55 -2.19 -33.35
N PRO A 223 -5.17 -1.22 -34.03
CA PRO A 223 -6.15 -0.33 -33.41
C PRO A 223 -7.48 -1.04 -33.16
N LEU A 224 -8.04 -0.81 -31.98
CA LEU A 224 -9.39 -1.20 -31.61
C LEU A 224 -10.38 -0.15 -32.13
N LEU A 225 -11.56 -0.60 -32.58
CA LEU A 225 -12.66 0.26 -32.98
C LEU A 225 -13.74 0.27 -31.91
N TYR A 226 -14.10 1.46 -31.44
CA TYR A 226 -15.20 1.70 -30.52
C TYR A 226 -16.30 2.54 -31.18
N LYS A 227 -17.56 2.28 -30.83
CA LYS A 227 -18.71 3.12 -31.15
C LYS A 227 -19.16 3.89 -29.91
N GLN A 228 -19.47 5.17 -30.05
CA GLN A 228 -20.05 5.96 -28.97
C GLN A 228 -21.47 5.47 -28.69
N ALA A 229 -21.73 5.02 -27.46
CA ALA A 229 -23.06 4.59 -27.03
C ALA A 229 -23.91 5.78 -26.60
N ASP A 230 -23.29 6.74 -25.89
CA ASP A 230 -23.91 7.97 -25.42
C ASP A 230 -22.82 8.99 -25.02
N ASN A 231 -23.22 10.25 -24.79
CA ASN A 231 -22.35 11.36 -24.41
C ASN A 231 -22.62 11.87 -22.98
N ASN A 232 -23.15 10.99 -22.11
CA ASN A 232 -23.48 11.34 -20.74
C ASN A 232 -22.21 11.66 -19.93
N ARG A 233 -22.36 12.53 -18.93
CA ARG A 233 -21.28 12.87 -17.99
C ARG A 233 -21.31 11.95 -16.79
N TYR A 234 -20.59 10.84 -16.88
CA TYR A 234 -20.45 9.86 -15.81
C TYR A 234 -19.47 10.33 -14.71
N THR A 235 -19.68 9.82 -13.51
CA THR A 235 -18.72 9.80 -12.41
C THR A 235 -18.06 8.42 -12.29
N ASP A 236 -16.99 8.28 -11.50
CA ASP A 236 -16.38 6.96 -11.23
C ASP A 236 -17.41 5.96 -10.66
N GLU A 237 -18.30 6.41 -9.78
CA GLU A 237 -19.35 5.58 -9.18
C GLU A 237 -20.32 5.02 -10.25
N ASP A 238 -20.67 5.82 -11.27
CA ASP A 238 -21.56 5.37 -12.34
C ASP A 238 -20.93 4.28 -13.22
N THR A 239 -19.59 4.17 -13.23
CA THR A 239 -18.87 3.14 -14.00
C THR A 239 -18.73 1.81 -13.25
N ARG A 240 -19.11 1.75 -11.98
CA ARG A 240 -19.04 0.54 -11.15
C ARG A 240 -20.26 -0.34 -11.40
N ILE A 241 -20.03 -1.50 -12.02
CA ILE A 241 -21.07 -2.50 -12.30
C ILE A 241 -21.10 -3.66 -11.28
N GLY A 242 -19.99 -3.87 -10.56
CA GLY A 242 -19.89 -4.84 -9.48
C GLY A 242 -20.27 -4.21 -8.15
N VAL A 243 -21.53 -4.37 -7.79
CA VAL A 243 -22.10 -3.84 -6.55
C VAL A 243 -22.92 -4.95 -5.89
N ASP A 244 -22.65 -5.21 -4.61
CA ASP A 244 -23.38 -6.19 -3.82
C ASP A 244 -24.43 -5.50 -2.93
N ASP A 245 -25.42 -6.29 -2.51
CA ASP A 245 -26.27 -5.89 -1.40
C ASP A 245 -25.51 -6.01 -0.07
N VAL A 246 -25.17 -4.86 0.50
CA VAL A 246 -24.45 -4.75 1.78
C VAL A 246 -25.38 -4.49 2.97
N SER A 247 -26.70 -4.64 2.78
CA SER A 247 -27.72 -4.47 3.83
C SER A 247 -27.97 -5.73 4.67
N MET A 248 -27.11 -6.75 4.53
CA MET A 248 -27.24 -8.03 5.21
C MET A 248 -27.27 -7.87 6.74
N PRO A 249 -28.15 -8.61 7.45
CA PRO A 249 -28.18 -8.60 8.91
C PRO A 249 -26.90 -9.23 9.47
N LEU A 250 -26.49 -8.78 10.65
CA LEU A 250 -25.38 -9.39 11.37
C LEU A 250 -25.78 -10.77 11.90
N ILE A 251 -25.19 -11.81 11.35
CA ILE A 251 -25.27 -13.19 11.83
C ILE A 251 -23.86 -13.54 12.36
N PRO A 252 -23.69 -13.78 13.68
CA PRO A 252 -22.41 -14.19 14.24
C PRO A 252 -21.89 -15.50 13.61
N ASP A 253 -20.58 -15.62 13.52
CA ASP A 253 -19.92 -16.84 13.07
C ASP A 253 -18.64 -17.07 13.90
N ASP A 254 -18.79 -17.84 14.97
CA ASP A 254 -17.70 -18.11 15.91
C ASP A 254 -16.56 -18.91 15.26
N GLU A 255 -16.83 -19.63 14.16
CA GLU A 255 -15.81 -20.42 13.47
C GLU A 255 -14.76 -19.52 12.81
N VAL A 256 -15.12 -18.33 12.33
CA VAL A 256 -14.16 -17.41 11.69
C VAL A 256 -13.43 -16.50 12.66
N VAL A 257 -13.86 -16.40 13.91
CA VAL A 257 -13.23 -15.51 14.90
C VAL A 257 -11.78 -15.94 15.14
N GLY A 258 -10.86 -14.97 15.04
CA GLY A 258 -9.42 -15.19 15.22
C GLY A 258 -8.57 -14.42 14.21
N LYS A 259 -7.27 -14.74 14.22
CA LYS A 259 -6.30 -14.21 13.27
C LYS A 259 -5.97 -15.23 12.19
N TRP A 260 -5.93 -14.76 10.96
CA TRP A 260 -5.70 -15.56 9.77
C TRP A 260 -4.61 -14.91 8.92
N ASP A 261 -3.58 -15.68 8.61
CA ASP A 261 -2.45 -15.23 7.80
C ASP A 261 -2.60 -15.70 6.36
N ALA A 262 -2.41 -14.80 5.40
CA ALA A 262 -2.44 -15.14 3.98
C ALA A 262 -1.33 -16.14 3.68
N CYS A 263 -1.69 -17.25 3.03
CA CYS A 263 -0.75 -18.32 2.73
C CYS A 263 -0.80 -18.78 1.28
N ASP A 264 -1.84 -18.42 0.52
CA ASP A 264 -1.93 -18.66 -0.92
C ASP A 264 -3.05 -17.86 -1.62
N ILE A 265 -3.12 -18.00 -2.95
CA ILE A 265 -4.21 -17.52 -3.80
C ILE A 265 -4.73 -18.68 -4.65
N ALA A 266 -6.02 -19.01 -4.52
CA ALA A 266 -6.69 -20.04 -5.29
C ALA A 266 -7.42 -19.44 -6.50
N TYR A 267 -7.02 -19.83 -7.70
CA TYR A 267 -7.70 -19.45 -8.96
C TYR A 267 -8.89 -20.36 -9.27
N ASP A 268 -8.81 -21.63 -8.89
CA ASP A 268 -9.92 -22.59 -8.94
C ASP A 268 -10.04 -23.30 -7.60
N VAL A 269 -11.03 -22.89 -6.82
CA VAL A 269 -11.32 -23.42 -5.50
C VAL A 269 -11.70 -24.91 -5.52
N ASN A 270 -12.29 -25.42 -6.60
CA ASN A 270 -12.75 -26.80 -6.67
C ASN A 270 -11.58 -27.78 -6.87
N ASN A 271 -10.56 -27.36 -7.60
CA ASN A 271 -9.36 -28.15 -7.88
C ASN A 271 -8.13 -27.68 -7.08
N TYR A 272 -8.32 -26.82 -6.07
CA TYR A 272 -7.24 -26.25 -5.29
C TYR A 272 -6.55 -27.28 -4.38
N THR A 273 -5.21 -27.28 -4.39
CA THR A 273 -4.36 -28.01 -3.45
C THR A 273 -3.38 -27.05 -2.79
N LEU A 274 -3.14 -27.24 -1.48
CA LEU A 274 -2.16 -26.41 -0.77
C LEU A 274 -0.74 -26.59 -1.35
N PRO A 275 0.06 -25.51 -1.42
CA PRO A 275 1.46 -25.60 -1.80
C PRO A 275 2.27 -26.30 -0.71
N GLU A 276 3.31 -27.04 -1.10
CA GLU A 276 4.23 -27.71 -0.16
C GLU A 276 4.86 -26.74 0.84
N LYS A 277 5.10 -25.50 0.41
CA LYS A 277 5.59 -24.41 1.25
C LYS A 277 4.78 -23.13 0.96
N PRO A 278 3.86 -22.71 1.86
CA PRO A 278 3.15 -21.46 1.71
C PRO A 278 4.11 -20.27 1.72
N LEU A 279 3.82 -19.23 0.94
CA LEU A 279 4.65 -18.03 0.95
C LEU A 279 4.50 -17.29 2.28
N ASP A 280 5.53 -16.54 2.66
CA ASP A 280 5.43 -15.59 3.78
C ASP A 280 4.25 -14.64 3.54
N PRO A 281 3.36 -14.41 4.53
CA PRO A 281 2.24 -13.46 4.44
C PRO A 281 2.66 -12.08 3.90
N GLN A 282 3.90 -11.66 4.15
CA GLN A 282 4.44 -10.38 3.67
C GLN A 282 4.51 -10.26 2.14
N ASN A 283 4.52 -11.39 1.42
CA ASN A 283 4.56 -11.44 -0.05
C ASN A 283 3.17 -11.27 -0.68
N TYR A 284 2.09 -11.31 0.11
CA TYR A 284 0.73 -11.11 -0.38
C TYR A 284 0.29 -9.66 -0.19
N TRP A 285 -0.58 -9.19 -1.09
CA TRP A 285 -1.17 -7.87 -1.00
C TRP A 285 -2.07 -7.75 0.23
N ILE A 286 -2.99 -8.70 0.41
CA ILE A 286 -3.71 -8.92 1.65
C ILE A 286 -2.88 -9.87 2.49
N ARG A 287 -2.42 -9.42 3.66
CA ARG A 287 -1.48 -10.17 4.51
C ARG A 287 -2.17 -10.93 5.63
N GLU A 288 -3.20 -10.31 6.21
CA GLU A 288 -3.82 -10.80 7.42
C GLU A 288 -5.31 -10.40 7.45
N LEU A 289 -6.14 -11.30 7.97
CA LEU A 289 -7.50 -11.01 8.43
C LEU A 289 -7.56 -11.17 9.95
N ARG A 290 -8.17 -10.19 10.61
CA ARG A 290 -8.49 -10.25 12.05
C ARG A 290 -9.99 -10.15 12.21
N ILE A 291 -10.62 -11.26 12.54
CA ILE A 291 -12.07 -11.34 12.69
C ILE A 291 -12.38 -11.42 14.18
N TYR A 292 -13.19 -10.50 14.66
CA TYR A 292 -13.57 -10.39 16.06
C TYR A 292 -15.01 -10.86 16.27
N ASP A 293 -15.45 -10.99 17.52
CA ASP A 293 -16.87 -11.20 17.80
C ASP A 293 -17.70 -9.97 17.35
N ARG A 294 -19.02 -10.16 17.23
CA ARG A 294 -19.98 -9.06 16.95
C ARG A 294 -19.79 -8.36 15.59
N GLY A 295 -19.29 -9.07 14.58
CA GLY A 295 -19.34 -8.59 13.20
C GLY A 295 -18.21 -7.64 12.78
N LEU A 296 -17.15 -7.50 13.57
CA LEU A 296 -16.00 -6.65 13.24
C LEU A 296 -14.87 -7.45 12.57
N CYS A 297 -14.34 -6.93 11.47
CA CYS A 297 -13.19 -7.51 10.77
C CYS A 297 -12.16 -6.41 10.44
N TYR A 298 -10.87 -6.72 10.53
CA TYR A 298 -9.81 -5.91 9.94
C TYR A 298 -9.09 -6.70 8.85
N LYS A 299 -8.94 -6.08 7.68
CA LYS A 299 -8.13 -6.60 6.58
C LYS A 299 -6.85 -5.78 6.47
N VAL A 300 -5.70 -6.45 6.55
CA VAL A 300 -4.37 -5.81 6.57
C VAL A 300 -3.72 -5.90 5.19
N PHE A 301 -3.26 -4.77 4.67
CA PHE A 301 -2.59 -4.62 3.39
C PHE A 301 -1.26 -3.91 3.57
N GLY A 302 -0.13 -4.56 3.29
CA GLY A 302 1.18 -3.93 3.49
C GLY A 302 1.37 -3.47 4.94
N THR A 303 1.51 -2.15 5.13
CA THR A 303 1.59 -1.47 6.44
C THR A 303 0.27 -0.83 6.90
N SER A 304 -0.78 -0.95 6.09
CA SER A 304 -2.11 -0.38 6.33
C SER A 304 -3.11 -1.45 6.76
N LYS A 305 -4.22 -1.03 7.37
CA LYS A 305 -5.39 -1.89 7.59
C LYS A 305 -6.67 -1.10 7.37
N ILE A 306 -7.72 -1.80 6.93
CA ILE A 306 -9.06 -1.24 6.83
C ILE A 306 -9.98 -1.96 7.81
N GLN A 307 -10.94 -1.21 8.35
CA GLN A 307 -11.99 -1.75 9.19
C GLN A 307 -13.19 -2.12 8.32
N LEU A 308 -13.64 -3.36 8.44
CA LEU A 308 -14.76 -3.95 7.70
C LEU A 308 -15.74 -4.57 8.68
N PHE A 309 -16.88 -4.98 8.15
CA PHE A 309 -17.85 -5.78 8.89
C PHE A 309 -17.88 -7.20 8.34
N TYR A 310 -18.39 -8.16 9.10
CA TYR A 310 -18.73 -9.47 8.57
C TYR A 310 -20.10 -9.92 9.06
N THR A 311 -20.70 -10.82 8.30
CA THR A 311 -21.82 -11.66 8.69
C THR A 311 -21.45 -13.10 8.33
N LYS A 312 -22.19 -14.09 8.85
CA LYS A 312 -21.92 -15.49 8.54
C LYS A 312 -21.91 -15.71 7.03
N GLY A 313 -20.76 -16.16 6.51
CA GLY A 313 -20.50 -16.41 5.09
C GLY A 313 -19.99 -15.23 4.25
N ALA A 314 -19.89 -14.00 4.78
CA ALA A 314 -19.34 -12.86 4.01
C ALA A 314 -18.65 -11.76 4.85
N ILE A 315 -17.58 -11.17 4.29
CA ILE A 315 -16.95 -9.92 4.77
C ILE A 315 -17.47 -8.76 3.90
N ILE A 316 -17.92 -7.69 4.55
CA ILE A 316 -18.65 -6.58 3.95
C ILE A 316 -17.84 -5.29 4.04
N ASP A 317 -17.56 -4.71 2.87
CA ASP A 317 -17.08 -3.33 2.71
C ASP A 317 -18.25 -2.44 2.30
N LYS A 318 -18.78 -1.68 3.27
CA LYS A 318 -19.92 -0.78 3.02
C LYS A 318 -19.54 0.44 2.20
N SER A 319 -18.30 0.92 2.30
CA SER A 319 -17.83 2.06 1.51
C SER A 319 -17.71 1.69 0.03
N GLU A 320 -17.25 0.48 -0.25
CA GLU A 320 -17.06 -0.01 -1.62
C GLU A 320 -18.29 -0.76 -2.14
N ARG A 321 -19.31 -0.97 -1.29
CA ARG A 321 -20.54 -1.73 -1.59
C ARG A 321 -20.25 -3.15 -2.11
N VAL A 322 -19.32 -3.83 -1.45
CA VAL A 322 -18.85 -5.17 -1.82
C VAL A 322 -19.02 -6.13 -0.63
N ALA A 323 -19.48 -7.34 -0.93
CA ALA A 323 -19.58 -8.46 0.01
C ALA A 323 -18.76 -9.65 -0.51
N GLU A 324 -17.61 -9.92 0.08
CA GLU A 324 -16.74 -11.04 -0.27
C GLU A 324 -17.15 -12.28 0.53
N HIS A 325 -17.58 -13.33 -0.17
CA HIS A 325 -17.97 -14.56 0.51
C HIS A 325 -16.76 -15.34 0.98
N TYR A 326 -16.92 -16.01 2.12
CA TYR A 326 -15.90 -16.92 2.63
C TYR A 326 -16.48 -18.28 2.97
N PHE A 327 -15.58 -19.27 2.99
CA PHE A 327 -15.84 -20.57 3.59
C PHE A 327 -14.55 -21.11 4.22
N ILE A 328 -14.70 -22.01 5.19
CA ILE A 328 -13.57 -22.69 5.85
C ILE A 328 -13.45 -24.11 5.30
N ARG A 329 -12.21 -24.57 5.07
CA ARG A 329 -11.88 -25.98 4.84
C ARG A 329 -10.81 -26.43 5.83
N GLN A 330 -10.96 -27.65 6.35
CA GLN A 330 -9.91 -28.29 7.11
C GLN A 330 -8.99 -29.09 6.17
N ILE A 331 -7.69 -28.82 6.25
CA ILE A 331 -6.68 -29.51 5.47
C ILE A 331 -5.54 -29.90 6.41
N ASN A 332 -5.24 -31.19 6.50
CA ASN A 332 -4.21 -31.75 7.40
C ASN A 332 -4.37 -31.32 8.88
N GLY A 333 -5.62 -31.15 9.35
CA GLY A 333 -5.95 -30.78 10.73
C GLY A 333 -5.85 -29.29 11.07
N ASP A 334 -5.46 -28.44 10.11
CA ASP A 334 -5.46 -26.99 10.22
C ASP A 334 -6.66 -26.38 9.47
N ASP A 335 -7.19 -25.27 9.99
CA ASP A 335 -8.28 -24.53 9.34
C ASP A 335 -7.73 -23.53 8.32
N TYR A 336 -8.35 -23.52 7.14
CA TYR A 336 -8.07 -22.59 6.06
C TYR A 336 -9.33 -21.83 5.66
N LEU A 337 -9.27 -20.50 5.66
CA LEU A 337 -10.34 -19.62 5.20
C LEU A 337 -10.06 -19.22 3.76
N PHE A 338 -11.03 -19.47 2.89
CA PHE A 338 -11.01 -19.02 1.50
C PHE A 338 -11.94 -17.82 1.40
N LEU A 339 -11.43 -16.68 0.94
CA LEU A 339 -12.17 -15.44 0.80
C LEU A 339 -12.18 -15.02 -0.68
N GLU A 340 -13.36 -14.81 -1.24
CA GLU A 340 -13.50 -14.18 -2.56
C GLU A 340 -12.72 -12.86 -2.59
N HIS A 341 -11.91 -12.65 -3.61
CA HIS A 341 -11.26 -11.36 -3.79
C HIS A 341 -12.00 -10.52 -4.82
N LYS A 342 -12.92 -9.69 -4.32
CA LYS A 342 -13.65 -8.72 -5.14
C LYS A 342 -12.83 -7.43 -5.28
N SER A 343 -11.86 -7.47 -6.20
CA SER A 343 -10.92 -6.37 -6.48
C SER A 343 -11.57 -5.25 -7.33
N GLY A 344 -10.74 -4.36 -7.91
CA GLY A 344 -11.19 -3.47 -8.97
C GLY A 344 -11.83 -4.23 -10.14
N ASP A 345 -11.33 -5.40 -10.51
CA ASP A 345 -11.92 -6.20 -11.59
C ASP A 345 -13.38 -6.57 -11.30
N TYR A 346 -13.71 -6.89 -10.05
CA TYR A 346 -15.11 -7.11 -9.68
C TYR A 346 -15.93 -5.83 -9.86
N LYS A 347 -15.46 -4.71 -9.29
CA LYS A 347 -16.21 -3.44 -9.30
C LYS A 347 -16.49 -2.93 -10.71
N TYR A 348 -15.57 -3.13 -11.66
CA TYR A 348 -15.69 -2.56 -13.01
C TYR A 348 -15.97 -3.58 -14.12
N LYS A 349 -15.82 -4.90 -13.85
CA LYS A 349 -16.09 -5.98 -14.82
C LYS A 349 -17.02 -7.09 -14.28
N LYS A 350 -17.36 -7.07 -13.00
CA LYS A 350 -18.12 -8.13 -12.31
C LYS A 350 -17.45 -9.52 -12.37
N GLU A 351 -16.13 -9.53 -12.47
CA GLU A 351 -15.32 -10.75 -12.50
C GLU A 351 -14.70 -11.02 -11.12
N ILE A 352 -14.85 -12.25 -10.63
CA ILE A 352 -14.13 -12.75 -9.46
C ILE A 352 -13.08 -13.73 -9.98
N LEU A 353 -11.82 -13.31 -9.97
CA LEU A 353 -10.74 -14.09 -10.57
C LEU A 353 -10.07 -15.05 -9.59
N VAL A 354 -10.09 -14.72 -8.30
CA VAL A 354 -9.31 -15.45 -7.28
C VAL A 354 -9.98 -15.45 -5.92
N HIS A 355 -9.61 -16.44 -5.11
CA HIS A 355 -9.85 -16.47 -3.68
C HIS A 355 -8.53 -16.36 -2.93
N TYR A 356 -8.43 -15.49 -1.94
CA TYR A 356 -7.31 -15.54 -1.01
C TYR A 356 -7.49 -16.70 -0.05
N VAL A 357 -6.40 -17.43 0.20
CA VAL A 357 -6.37 -18.54 1.15
C VAL A 357 -5.60 -18.08 2.38
N PHE A 358 -6.23 -18.19 3.54
CA PHE A 358 -5.65 -17.82 4.81
C PHE A 358 -5.59 -19.02 5.75
N LYS A 359 -4.49 -19.15 6.49
CA LYS A 359 -4.31 -20.15 7.54
C LYS A 359 -4.57 -19.54 8.92
N ARG A 360 -5.32 -20.24 9.78
CA ARG A 360 -5.54 -19.78 11.16
C ARG A 360 -4.23 -19.83 11.96
N ARG A 361 -3.94 -18.79 12.77
CA ARG A 361 -2.84 -18.83 13.73
C ARG A 361 -3.14 -19.78 14.88
N LYS A 362 -2.15 -20.64 15.22
CA LYS A 362 -2.30 -21.70 16.23
C LYS A 362 -2.51 -21.19 17.65
N GLU A 363 -2.13 -19.96 17.96
CA GLU A 363 -2.28 -19.35 19.30
C GLU A 363 -3.71 -18.88 19.61
N ASP A 364 -4.62 -18.90 18.63
CA ASP A 364 -5.97 -18.30 18.75
C ASP A 364 -7.11 -19.35 18.67
N LYS A 365 -6.83 -20.67 18.81
CA LYS A 365 -7.88 -21.66 19.10
C LYS A 365 -8.29 -21.50 20.57
N LYS A 366 -9.42 -20.82 20.81
CA LYS A 366 -10.08 -20.81 22.13
C LYS A 366 -10.57 -22.19 22.53
#